data_AF-A0A0F3GYI9-F1
#
_entry.id   AF-A0A0F3GYI9-F1
#
_cell.length_a   1.000
_cell.length_b   1.000
_cell.length_c   1.000
_cell.angle_alpha   90.00
_cell.angle_beta   90.00
_cell.angle_gamma   90.00
#
_symmetry.space_group_name_H-M   'P 1'
#
loop_
_entity.id
_entity.type
_entity.pdbx_description
1 polymer ?
#
loop_
_entity_poly.entity_id
_entity_poly.type
_entity_poly.pdbx_seq_one_letter_code
_entity_poly.pdbx_strand_id
1 'polypeptide(L)'
;MAAIRVNLSDQEKKALELARLKRNSNIGERAFYVLLSSEGKGVRQIAIQTGVNKHTVRKWLKVYQKKGINGLNGIVPPGRPNVK
;
A
#
# COMPACT_ATOMS: atom_id res chain seq x y z
N MET A 1 -8.07 13.90 13.49
CA MET A 1 -7.32 12.76 12.90
C MET A 1 -6.94 13.11 11.47
N ALA A 2 -5.65 13.24 11.15
CA ALA A 2 -5.21 13.62 9.81
C ALA A 2 -5.53 12.53 8.77
N ALA A 3 -6.30 12.90 7.75
CA ALA A 3 -6.48 12.09 6.55
C ALA A 3 -5.13 12.06 5.81
N ILE A 4 -4.55 10.87 5.69
CA ILE A 4 -3.39 10.70 4.82
C ILE A 4 -3.97 10.65 3.41
N ARG A 5 -3.83 11.76 2.67
CA ARG A 5 -4.17 11.82 1.25
C ARG A 5 -2.91 11.57 0.44
N VAL A 6 -3.06 10.78 -0.61
CA VAL A 6 -2.00 10.50 -1.57
C VAL A 6 -2.45 11.06 -2.91
N ASN A 7 -1.69 12.00 -3.46
CA ASN A 7 -1.89 12.44 -4.82
C ASN A 7 -1.12 11.48 -5.73
N LEU A 8 -1.81 10.87 -6.70
CA LEU A 8 -1.23 9.95 -7.66
C LEU A 8 -1.28 10.59 -9.04
N SER A 9 -0.18 10.52 -9.77
CA SER A 9 -0.17 10.72 -11.22
C SER A 9 -0.80 9.53 -11.95
N ASP A 10 -1.16 9.70 -13.22
CA ASP A 10 -1.70 8.61 -14.05
C ASP A 10 -0.72 7.43 -14.16
N GLN A 11 0.58 7.71 -14.23
CA GLN A 11 1.62 6.69 -14.25
C GLN A 11 1.67 5.89 -12.94
N GLU A 12 1.63 6.56 -11.79
CA GLU A 12 1.63 5.91 -10.48
C GLU A 12 0.36 5.10 -10.24
N LYS A 13 -0.80 5.64 -10.64
CA LYS A 13 -2.08 4.95 -10.56
C LYS A 13 -2.04 3.66 -11.38
N LYS A 14 -1.55 3.73 -12.62
CA LYS A 14 -1.40 2.54 -13.48
C LYS A 14 -0.43 1.52 -12.89
N ALA A 15 0.68 1.98 -12.31
CA ALA A 15 1.64 1.09 -11.64
C ALA A 15 1.03 0.38 -10.41
N LEU A 16 0.20 1.08 -9.63
CA LEU A 16 -0.52 0.51 -8.49
C LEU A 16 -1.60 -0.49 -8.93
N GLU A 17 -2.32 -0.23 -10.01
CA GLU A 17 -3.28 -1.18 -10.60
C GLU A 17 -2.57 -2.45 -11.10
N LEU A 18 -1.42 -2.30 -11.78
CA LEU A 18 -0.61 -3.46 -12.18
C LEU A 18 -0.09 -4.24 -10.96
N ALA A 19 0.32 -3.54 -9.90
CA ALA A 19 0.75 -4.18 -8.67
C ALA A 19 -0.39 -4.94 -7.96
N ARG A 20 -1.62 -4.42 -8.04
CA ARG A 20 -2.84 -5.07 -7.53
C ARG A 20 -3.12 -6.41 -8.19
N LEU A 21 -2.81 -6.56 -9.48
CA LEU A 21 -2.99 -7.82 -10.22
C LEU A 21 -1.96 -8.91 -9.85
N LYS A 22 -0.88 -8.57 -9.13
CA LYS A 22 0.14 -9.55 -8.73
C LYS A 22 -0.39 -10.46 -7.62
N ARG A 23 -0.74 -11.70 -7.96
CA ARG A 23 -1.28 -12.72 -7.04
C ARG A 23 -0.29 -13.25 -6.00
N ASN A 24 1.01 -13.15 -6.25
CA ASN A 24 2.03 -13.83 -5.42
C ASN A 24 2.58 -12.98 -4.26
N SER A 25 2.01 -11.80 -3.97
CA SER A 25 2.55 -10.95 -2.90
C SER A 25 1.51 -10.02 -2.29
N ASN A 26 1.71 -9.72 -1.01
CA ASN A 26 0.93 -8.73 -0.26
C ASN A 26 0.99 -7.31 -0.86
N ILE A 27 1.75 -7.08 -1.95
CA ILE A 27 1.78 -5.80 -2.64
C ILE A 27 0.41 -5.42 -3.18
N GLY A 28 -0.40 -6.39 -3.60
CA GLY A 28 -1.68 -6.08 -4.25
C GLY A 28 -2.67 -5.41 -3.29
N GLU A 29 -2.77 -5.93 -2.07
CA GLU A 29 -3.57 -5.31 -1.02
C GLU A 29 -3.02 -3.94 -0.61
N ARG A 30 -1.69 -3.82 -0.48
CA ARG A 30 -1.04 -2.56 -0.10
C ARG A 30 -1.25 -1.48 -1.15
N ALA A 31 -1.16 -1.85 -2.44
CA ALA A 31 -1.44 -0.96 -3.55
C ALA A 31 -2.91 -0.50 -3.53
N PHE A 32 -3.82 -1.43 -3.21
CA PHE A 32 -5.24 -1.10 -3.07
C PHE A 32 -5.51 -0.07 -1.98
N TYR A 33 -4.82 -0.12 -0.83
CA TYR A 33 -4.98 0.91 0.21
C TYR A 33 -4.61 2.32 -0.29
N VAL A 34 -3.54 2.42 -1.07
CA VAL A 34 -3.05 3.68 -1.63
C VAL A 34 -4.04 4.23 -2.66
N LEU A 35 -4.57 3.37 -3.54
CA LEU A 35 -5.61 3.74 -4.50
C LEU A 35 -6.85 4.31 -3.79
N LEU A 36 -7.36 3.62 -2.77
CA LEU A 36 -8.51 4.10 -1.99
C LEU A 36 -8.24 5.43 -1.27
N SER A 37 -7.02 5.62 -0.77
CA SER A 37 -6.59 6.89 -0.16
C SER A 37 -6.54 8.03 -1.19
N SER A 38 -6.15 7.75 -2.44
CA SER A 38 -6.18 8.71 -3.54
C SER A 38 -7.59 9.09 -3.98
N GLU A 39 -8.56 8.19 -3.82
CA GLU A 39 -10.00 8.48 -4.01
C GLU A 39 -10.58 9.36 -2.88
N GLY A 40 -9.77 9.75 -1.89
CA GLY A 40 -10.21 10.57 -0.77
C GLY A 40 -10.75 9.78 0.43
N LYS A 41 -10.71 8.45 0.41
CA LYS A 41 -11.18 7.63 1.53
C LYS A 41 -10.23 7.75 2.72
N GLY A 42 -10.81 7.89 3.90
CA GLY A 42 -10.06 7.92 5.16
C GLY A 42 -9.58 6.53 5.58
N VAL A 43 -8.54 6.48 6.42
CA VAL A 43 -7.95 5.22 6.95
C VAL A 43 -9.00 4.28 7.55
N ARG A 44 -10.01 4.81 8.27
CA ARG A 44 -11.10 3.99 8.84
C ARG A 44 -11.97 3.36 7.75
N GLN A 45 -12.35 4.12 6.72
CA GLN A 45 -13.16 3.61 5.62
C GLN A 45 -12.41 2.52 4.84
N ILE A 46 -11.13 2.75 4.57
CA ILE A 46 -10.26 1.77 3.91
C ILE A 46 -10.19 0.49 4.74
N ALA A 47 -9.95 0.60 6.06
CA ALA A 47 -9.90 -0.55 6.97
C ALA A 47 -11.20 -1.37 6.97
N ILE A 48 -12.37 -0.70 6.98
CA ILE A 48 -13.67 -1.37 6.89
C ILE A 48 -13.84 -2.06 5.54
N GLN A 49 -13.53 -1.36 4.44
CA GLN A 49 -13.70 -1.88 3.08
C GLN A 49 -12.79 -3.07 2.78
N THR A 50 -11.60 -3.10 3.38
CA THR A 50 -10.58 -4.13 3.12
C THR A 50 -10.47 -5.19 4.22
N GLY A 51 -11.18 -5.03 5.33
CA GLY A 51 -11.13 -5.93 6.47
C GLY A 51 -9.83 -5.89 7.29
N VAL A 52 -8.88 -5.02 6.96
CA VAL A 52 -7.60 -4.94 7.68
C VAL A 52 -7.58 -3.89 8.79
N ASN A 53 -6.66 -4.04 9.74
CA ASN A 53 -6.51 -3.09 10.83
C ASN A 53 -6.13 -1.68 10.31
N LYS A 54 -6.78 -0.64 10.86
CA LYS A 54 -6.47 0.78 10.62
C LYS A 54 -4.98 1.11 10.77
N HIS A 55 -4.25 0.45 11.67
CA HIS A 55 -2.82 0.63 11.85
C HIS A 55 -2.01 0.11 10.66
N THR A 56 -2.43 -1.02 10.07
CA THR A 56 -1.83 -1.60 8.86
C THR A 56 -1.99 -0.66 7.67
N VAL A 57 -3.21 -0.16 7.46
CA VAL A 57 -3.49 0.84 6.41
C VAL A 57 -2.60 2.07 6.61
N ARG A 58 -2.60 2.65 7.82
CA ARG A 58 -1.81 3.85 8.14
C ARG A 58 -0.31 3.63 7.93
N LYS A 59 0.21 2.46 8.28
CA LYS A 59 1.61 2.07 8.07
C LYS A 59 1.95 2.10 6.58
N TRP A 60 1.16 1.44 5.74
CA TRP A 60 1.46 1.35 4.31
C TRP A 60 1.29 2.66 3.56
N LEU A 61 0.30 3.48 3.93
CA LEU A 61 0.18 4.84 3.37
C LEU A 61 1.41 5.69 3.69
N LYS A 62 1.93 5.61 4.93
CA LYS A 62 3.19 6.29 5.30
C LYS A 62 4.40 5.75 4.54
N VAL A 63 4.48 4.44 4.37
CA VAL A 63 5.58 3.81 3.61
C VAL A 63 5.52 4.27 2.15
N TYR A 64 4.34 4.33 1.55
CA TYR A 64 4.16 4.83 0.20
C TYR A 64 4.58 6.30 0.08
N GLN A 65 4.14 7.18 0.99
CA GLN A 65 4.58 8.58 0.97
C GLN A 65 6.10 8.74 1.07
N LYS A 66 6.79 7.83 1.77
CA LYS A 66 8.25 7.90 1.94
C LYS A 66 9.05 7.24 0.81
N LYS A 67 8.54 6.17 0.22
CA LYS A 67 9.30 5.28 -0.70
C LYS A 67 8.59 4.99 -2.02
N GLY A 68 7.41 5.55 -2.24
CA GLY A 68 6.54 5.25 -3.38
C GLY A 68 6.15 3.77 -3.46
N ILE A 69 5.89 3.31 -4.69
CA ILE A 69 5.50 1.92 -4.98
C ILE A 69 6.57 0.90 -4.56
N ASN A 70 7.86 1.29 -4.60
CA ASN A 70 8.96 0.44 -4.18
C ASN A 70 8.86 0.04 -2.70
N GLY A 71 8.31 0.93 -1.86
CA GLY A 71 8.05 0.65 -0.45
C GLY A 71 7.00 -0.45 -0.24
N LEU A 72 6.09 -0.65 -1.20
CA LEU A 72 4.97 -1.60 -1.06
C LEU A 72 5.35 -3.05 -1.35
N ASN A 73 6.45 -3.30 -2.07
CA ASN A 73 6.99 -4.66 -2.30
C ASN A 73 7.37 -5.36 -0.98
N GLY A 74 7.51 -4.61 0.10
CA GLY A 74 7.97 -5.09 1.39
C GLY A 74 9.44 -4.75 1.60
N ILE A 75 9.80 -4.53 2.85
CA ILE A 75 11.20 -4.51 3.25
C ILE A 75 11.57 -5.98 3.33
N VAL A 76 12.35 -6.49 2.37
CA VAL A 76 13.08 -7.74 2.60
C VAL A 76 13.97 -7.44 3.81
N PRO A 77 13.78 -8.07 4.97
CA PRO A 77 14.73 -7.91 6.06
C PRO A 77 16.09 -8.34 5.49
N PRO A 78 17.19 -7.60 5.71
CA PRO A 78 18.52 -7.96 5.20
C PRO A 78 19.07 -9.29 5.76
N GLY A 79 18.29 -10.06 6.52
CA GLY A 79 18.69 -11.33 7.10
C GLY A 79 17.54 -12.34 7.14
N ARG A 80 17.45 -13.16 6.10
CA ARG A 80 17.28 -14.61 6.27
C ARG A 80 17.79 -15.28 5.00
N PRO A 81 19.09 -15.63 4.92
CA PRO A 81 19.52 -16.58 3.92
C PRO A 81 18.72 -17.86 4.13
N ASN A 82 17.90 -18.22 3.15
CA ASN A 82 17.34 -19.55 3.06
C ASN A 82 18.49 -20.45 2.63
N VAL A 83 19.27 -20.93 3.60
CA VAL A 83 20.23 -22.00 3.37
C VAL A 83 19.39 -23.27 3.20
N LYS A 84 19.20 -23.69 1.95
CA LYS A 84 18.90 -25.08 1.61
C LYS A 84 20.18 -25.74 1.15
#